data_AF-A0A6N7WD64-F1
#
_entry.id   AF-A0A6N7WD64-F1
#
_cell.length_a   1.000
_cell.length_b   1.000
_cell.length_c   1.000
_cell.angle_alpha   90.00
_cell.angle_beta   90.00
_cell.angle_gamma   90.00
#
_symmetry.space_group_name_H-M   'P 1'
#
loop_
_entity.id
_entity.type
_entity.pdbx_description
1 polymer ?
#
loop_
_entity_poly.entity_id
_entity_poly.type
_entity_poly.pdbx_seq_one_letter_code
_entity_poly.pdbx_strand_id
1 'polypeptide(L)'
;MTLDYALLISPTPLQLNLCSVRSPTLREIDALPDKFNTYHMYLSMLLLDIDTYYKNMELQGDSYFAGYTEKEKQQILSIRAEYAGLTEEQRALTGRLDIFGFDRKIVVPLTQALSFFLCEKIIYSPEENEFLIFGAESADPVCTINSRQLSELESIILQLNAVSVNTMDAADAKNKTAAKIIEKLNKRKKAKEKGAKPDPKLELPNIISAISACHSSINILNIWDLTVYQVYDLFARMQQNTIFDVLKMSVAAWGNKDNKVDFTQWFECIKP
;
A
#
# COMPACT_ATOMS: atom_id res chain seq x y z
N MET A 1 -4.86 -5.43 -10.18
CA MET A 1 -5.13 -6.88 -10.01
C MET A 1 -5.44 -7.13 -8.54
N THR A 2 -6.47 -7.91 -8.21
CA THR A 2 -6.75 -8.32 -6.83
C THR A 2 -6.09 -9.66 -6.55
N LEU A 3 -5.28 -9.73 -5.49
CA LEU A 3 -4.64 -10.97 -5.07
C LEU A 3 -5.62 -11.90 -4.36
N ASP A 4 -5.45 -13.20 -4.58
CA ASP A 4 -6.20 -14.22 -3.84
C ASP A 4 -5.81 -14.22 -2.35
N TYR A 5 -6.76 -14.50 -1.47
CA TYR A 5 -6.54 -14.52 -0.03
C TYR A 5 -5.44 -15.50 0.39
N ALA A 6 -5.33 -16.66 -0.29
CA ALA A 6 -4.28 -17.63 0.00
C ALA A 6 -2.87 -17.08 -0.30
N LEU A 7 -2.75 -16.21 -1.31
CA LEU A 7 -1.49 -15.53 -1.62
C LEU A 7 -1.15 -14.47 -0.56
N LEU A 8 -2.16 -13.75 -0.07
CA LEU A 8 -1.97 -12.68 0.90
C LEU A 8 -1.53 -13.20 2.29
N ILE A 9 -2.10 -14.33 2.73
CA ILE A 9 -1.73 -14.93 4.01
C ILE A 9 -0.45 -15.76 3.94
N SER A 10 0.05 -16.06 2.75
CA SER A 10 1.27 -16.86 2.59
C SER A 10 2.50 -16.09 3.10
N PRO A 11 3.41 -16.75 3.86
CA PRO A 11 4.69 -16.14 4.21
C PRO A 11 5.70 -16.17 3.06
N THR A 12 5.41 -16.90 1.97
CA THR A 12 6.35 -17.07 0.85
C THR A 12 6.29 -15.89 -0.12
N PRO A 13 7.43 -15.47 -0.70
CA PRO A 13 7.42 -14.48 -1.77
C PRO A 13 6.51 -14.87 -2.93
N LEU A 14 5.69 -13.93 -3.39
CA LEU A 14 4.85 -14.05 -4.56
C LEU A 14 5.73 -13.92 -5.81
N GLN A 15 5.82 -15.02 -6.58
CA GLN A 15 6.53 -15.05 -7.85
C GLN A 15 5.70 -14.39 -8.94
N LEU A 16 6.20 -13.30 -9.53
CA LEU A 16 5.64 -12.66 -10.72
C LEU A 16 6.52 -12.97 -11.94
N ASN A 17 6.02 -12.68 -13.13
CA ASN A 17 6.77 -12.88 -14.38
C ASN A 17 8.07 -12.06 -14.46
N LEU A 18 8.16 -10.96 -13.71
CA LEU A 18 9.27 -9.99 -13.78
C LEU A 18 10.18 -10.03 -12.54
N CYS A 19 9.63 -10.34 -11.37
CA CYS A 19 10.33 -10.30 -10.08
C CYS A 19 9.52 -11.05 -9.02
N SER A 20 10.10 -11.22 -7.83
CA SER A 20 9.45 -11.80 -6.67
C SER A 20 9.15 -10.70 -5.65
N VAL A 21 7.91 -10.64 -5.18
CA VAL A 21 7.47 -9.68 -4.17
C VAL A 21 7.25 -10.39 -2.85
N ARG A 22 7.83 -9.88 -1.76
CA ARG A 22 7.62 -10.43 -0.41
C ARG A 22 6.79 -9.49 0.44
N SER A 23 5.95 -10.08 1.29
CA SER A 23 5.37 -9.37 2.44
C SER A 23 6.40 -9.40 3.57
N PRO A 24 6.85 -8.25 4.10
CA PRO A 24 7.85 -8.23 5.14
C PRO A 24 7.27 -8.76 6.45
N THR A 25 8.11 -9.46 7.21
CA THR A 25 7.86 -9.78 8.61
C THR A 25 8.09 -8.55 9.48
N LEU A 26 7.48 -8.54 10.67
CA LEU A 26 7.74 -7.48 11.65
C LEU A 26 9.22 -7.44 12.06
N ARG A 27 9.91 -8.58 12.09
CA ARG A 27 11.34 -8.66 12.38
C ARG A 27 12.19 -7.95 11.33
N GLU A 28 11.84 -8.09 10.06
CA GLU A 28 12.52 -7.39 8.97
C GLU A 28 12.27 -5.88 9.02
N ILE A 29 11.08 -5.46 9.46
CA ILE A 29 10.77 -4.04 9.72
C ILE A 29 11.58 -3.52 10.91
N ASP A 30 11.72 -4.28 11.99
CA ASP A 30 12.53 -3.89 13.16
C ASP A 30 14.03 -3.75 12.83
N ALA A 31 14.50 -4.44 11.79
CA ALA A 31 15.86 -4.35 11.29
C ALA A 31 16.13 -3.10 10.42
N LEU A 32 15.09 -2.37 9.99
CA LEU A 32 15.27 -1.13 9.24
C LEU A 32 15.85 0.00 10.11
N PRO A 33 16.60 0.94 9.52
CA PRO A 33 16.90 2.21 10.17
C PRO A 33 15.59 2.86 10.64
N ASP A 34 15.52 3.38 11.86
CA ASP A 34 14.30 4.00 12.41
C ASP A 34 13.01 3.12 12.33
N LYS A 35 13.18 1.80 12.15
CA LYS A 35 12.15 0.76 12.28
C LYS A 35 10.86 1.06 11.50
N PHE A 36 9.74 1.19 12.21
CA PHE A 36 8.42 1.45 11.65
C PHE A 36 8.34 2.78 10.89
N ASN A 37 9.13 3.80 11.25
CA ASN A 37 9.09 5.08 10.54
C ASN A 37 9.60 4.94 9.11
N THR A 38 10.71 4.21 8.90
CA THR A 38 11.22 3.94 7.56
C THR A 38 10.28 3.04 6.77
N TYR A 39 9.66 2.04 7.41
CA TYR A 39 8.62 1.25 6.77
C TYR A 39 7.41 2.11 6.32
N HIS A 40 6.93 3.02 7.18
CA HIS A 40 5.85 3.95 6.83
C HIS A 40 6.26 4.91 5.72
N MET A 41 7.51 5.37 5.70
CA MET A 41 8.04 6.16 4.59
C MET A 41 8.01 5.36 3.30
N TYR A 42 8.43 4.09 3.31
CA TYR A 42 8.38 3.23 2.13
C TYR A 42 6.96 3.06 1.60
N LEU A 43 5.98 2.74 2.45
CA LEU A 43 4.57 2.69 2.06
C LEU A 43 4.09 4.04 1.50
N SER A 44 4.51 5.15 2.10
CA SER A 44 4.14 6.50 1.65
C SER A 44 4.70 6.81 0.27
N MET A 45 5.88 6.29 -0.09
CA MET A 45 6.44 6.43 -1.45
C MET A 45 5.64 5.64 -2.49
N LEU A 46 5.16 4.45 -2.13
CA LEU A 46 4.31 3.64 -3.03
C LEU A 46 2.92 4.29 -3.23
N LEU A 47 2.42 4.99 -2.22
CA LEU A 47 1.13 5.69 -2.26
C LEU A 47 1.21 7.11 -2.84
N LEU A 48 2.41 7.63 -3.14
CA LEU A 48 2.59 9.00 -3.59
C LEU A 48 1.93 9.22 -4.97
N ASP A 49 0.92 10.08 -4.99
CA ASP A 49 0.28 10.54 -6.22
C ASP A 49 0.84 11.90 -6.69
N ILE A 50 0.60 12.22 -7.97
CA ILE A 50 1.11 13.44 -8.62
C ILE A 50 0.58 14.72 -7.94
N ASP A 51 -0.68 14.75 -7.49
CA ASP A 51 -1.26 15.93 -6.85
C ASP A 51 -0.61 16.16 -5.48
N THR A 52 -0.42 15.10 -4.70
CA THR A 52 0.23 15.14 -3.39
C THR A 52 1.69 15.54 -3.52
N TYR A 53 2.39 15.01 -4.53
CA TYR A 53 3.76 15.42 -4.85
C TYR A 53 3.86 16.94 -5.12
N TYR A 54 3.06 17.48 -6.02
CA TYR A 54 3.12 18.91 -6.34
C TYR A 54 2.67 19.80 -5.19
N LYS A 55 1.66 19.40 -4.40
CA LYS A 55 1.27 20.14 -3.18
C LYS A 55 2.41 20.22 -2.18
N ASN A 56 3.11 19.11 -1.95
CA ASN A 56 4.25 19.09 -1.03
C ASN A 56 5.40 19.98 -1.53
N MET A 57 5.66 19.98 -2.84
CA MET A 57 6.63 20.88 -3.46
C MET A 57 6.23 22.35 -3.30
N GLU A 58 4.96 22.70 -3.52
CA GLU A 58 4.44 24.06 -3.33
C GLU A 58 4.54 24.53 -1.87
N LEU A 59 4.19 23.65 -0.91
CA LEU A 59 4.28 23.96 0.51
C LEU A 59 5.71 24.26 0.96
N GLN A 60 6.70 23.61 0.38
CA GLN A 60 8.12 23.83 0.68
C GLN A 60 8.74 24.99 -0.12
N GLY A 61 8.15 25.35 -1.27
CA GLY A 61 8.63 26.44 -2.12
C GLY A 61 10.11 26.26 -2.51
N ASP A 62 10.90 27.34 -2.42
CA ASP A 62 12.32 27.30 -2.78
C ASP A 62 13.15 26.34 -1.90
N SER A 63 12.72 26.06 -0.67
CA SER A 63 13.42 25.11 0.22
C SER A 63 13.36 23.68 -0.32
N TYR A 64 12.38 23.36 -1.15
CA TYR A 64 12.30 22.07 -1.84
C TYR A 64 13.53 21.83 -2.73
N PHE A 65 14.05 22.87 -3.38
CA PHE A 65 15.18 22.74 -4.29
C PHE A 65 16.55 22.92 -3.62
N ALA A 66 16.58 22.96 -2.28
CA ALA A 66 17.84 22.98 -1.54
C ALA A 66 18.69 21.75 -1.93
N GLY A 67 19.90 22.01 -2.45
CA GLY A 67 20.84 20.99 -2.90
C GLY A 67 20.65 20.51 -4.35
N TYR A 68 19.74 21.09 -5.13
CA TYR A 68 19.62 20.84 -6.57
C TYR A 68 20.54 21.77 -7.35
N THR A 69 21.02 21.29 -8.49
CA THR A 69 21.59 22.13 -9.53
C THR A 69 20.48 22.91 -10.24
N GLU A 70 20.84 24.04 -10.85
CA GLU A 70 19.88 24.84 -11.62
C GLU A 70 19.27 24.04 -12.78
N LYS A 71 20.06 23.15 -13.40
CA LYS A 71 19.59 22.27 -14.48
C LYS A 71 18.51 21.30 -14.00
N GLU A 72 18.72 20.63 -12.86
CA GLU A 72 17.72 19.71 -12.29
C GLU A 72 16.46 20.47 -11.87
N LYS A 73 16.62 21.66 -11.24
CA LYS A 73 15.48 22.52 -10.87
C LYS A 73 14.66 22.91 -12.10
N GLN A 74 15.31 23.36 -13.17
CA GLN A 74 14.62 23.77 -14.40
C GLN A 74 13.91 22.59 -15.07
N GLN A 75 14.52 21.41 -15.08
CA GLN A 75 13.89 20.20 -15.61
C GLN A 75 12.62 19.82 -14.84
N ILE A 76 12.64 19.84 -13.50
CA ILE A 76 11.45 19.55 -12.69
C ILE A 76 10.34 20.57 -12.94
N LEU A 77 10.70 21.86 -13.03
CA LEU A 77 9.73 22.93 -13.29
C LEU A 77 9.15 22.87 -14.72
N SER A 78 9.94 22.48 -15.71
CA SER A 78 9.45 22.33 -17.09
C SER A 78 8.45 21.18 -17.21
N ILE A 79 8.77 20.02 -16.62
CA ILE A 79 7.85 18.86 -16.58
C ILE A 79 6.54 19.23 -15.90
N ARG A 80 6.60 19.99 -14.79
CA ARG A 80 5.40 20.50 -14.12
C ARG A 80 4.56 21.41 -15.03
N ALA A 81 5.20 22.33 -15.75
CA ALA A 81 4.51 23.22 -16.67
C ALA A 81 3.87 22.44 -17.84
N GLU A 82 4.57 21.44 -18.38
CA GLU A 82 4.06 20.54 -19.42
C GLU A 82 2.84 19.76 -18.92
N TYR A 83 2.93 19.15 -17.74
CA TYR A 83 1.81 18.42 -17.13
C TYR A 83 0.59 19.33 -16.85
N ALA A 84 0.83 20.57 -16.45
CA ALA A 84 -0.22 21.57 -16.26
C ALA A 84 -0.92 21.95 -17.58
N GLY A 85 -0.24 21.83 -18.72
CA GLY A 85 -0.81 22.06 -20.06
C GLY A 85 -1.59 20.88 -20.65
N LEU A 86 -1.46 19.67 -20.10
CA LEU A 86 -2.12 18.46 -20.61
C LEU A 86 -3.64 18.48 -20.40
N THR A 87 -4.36 17.83 -21.32
CA THR A 87 -5.81 17.57 -21.17
C THR A 87 -6.08 16.54 -20.07
N GLU A 88 -7.32 16.45 -19.61
CA GLU A 88 -7.71 15.47 -18.58
C GLU A 88 -7.45 14.02 -19.03
N GLU A 89 -7.70 13.71 -20.30
CA GLU A 89 -7.42 12.39 -20.90
C GLU A 89 -5.91 12.09 -20.93
N GLN A 90 -5.08 13.07 -21.28
CA GLN A 90 -3.62 12.91 -21.30
C GLN A 90 -3.07 12.74 -19.89
N ARG A 91 -3.59 13.49 -18.91
CA ARG A 91 -3.19 13.33 -17.50
C ARG A 91 -3.56 11.95 -16.96
N ALA A 92 -4.71 11.41 -17.36
CA ALA A 92 -5.12 10.06 -16.95
C ALA A 92 -4.19 8.96 -17.49
N LEU A 93 -3.51 9.20 -18.63
CA LEU A 93 -2.52 8.29 -19.21
C LEU A 93 -1.09 8.56 -18.74
N THR A 94 -0.84 9.69 -18.08
CA THR A 94 0.47 10.04 -17.56
C THR A 94 0.73 9.24 -16.29
N GLY A 95 1.70 8.34 -16.35
CA GLY A 95 2.10 7.62 -15.16
C GLY A 95 2.97 8.48 -14.25
N ARG A 96 3.00 8.12 -12.98
CA ARG A 96 3.66 8.92 -11.95
C ARG A 96 5.19 8.96 -12.08
N LEU A 97 5.78 7.89 -12.62
CA LEU A 97 7.22 7.84 -12.91
C LEU A 97 7.60 8.81 -14.03
N ASP A 98 6.69 9.11 -14.95
CA ASP A 98 6.89 10.08 -16.02
C ASP A 98 6.97 11.52 -15.48
N ILE A 99 6.53 11.74 -14.24
CA ILE A 99 6.56 13.03 -13.56
C ILE A 99 7.76 13.14 -12.61
N PHE A 100 7.82 12.27 -11.61
CA PHE A 100 8.84 12.40 -10.56
C PHE A 100 10.06 11.51 -10.79
N GLY A 101 10.16 10.79 -11.91
CA GLY A 101 11.35 10.01 -12.30
C GLY A 101 12.62 10.85 -12.49
N PHE A 102 12.45 12.17 -12.60
CA PHE A 102 13.55 13.13 -12.70
C PHE A 102 13.88 13.79 -11.37
N ASP A 103 13.14 13.46 -10.32
CA ASP A 103 13.32 14.02 -8.99
C ASP A 103 14.03 13.03 -8.07
N ARG A 104 15.33 13.28 -7.82
CA ARG A 104 16.14 12.43 -6.94
C ARG A 104 15.63 12.34 -5.50
N LYS A 105 14.89 13.34 -4.99
CA LYS A 105 14.28 13.28 -3.65
C LYS A 105 13.13 12.27 -3.59
N ILE A 106 12.56 11.89 -4.73
CA ILE A 106 11.49 10.88 -4.82
C ILE A 106 12.06 9.54 -5.27
N VAL A 107 12.84 9.53 -6.36
CA VAL A 107 13.36 8.31 -6.97
C VAL A 107 14.24 7.53 -6.02
N VAL A 108 15.11 8.18 -5.24
CA VAL A 108 16.01 7.48 -4.32
C VAL A 108 15.23 6.76 -3.22
N PRO A 109 14.33 7.42 -2.45
CA PRO A 109 13.47 6.72 -1.49
C PRO A 109 12.56 5.67 -2.12
N LEU A 110 12.03 5.91 -3.32
CA LEU A 110 11.20 4.92 -4.02
C LEU A 110 12.02 3.67 -4.38
N THR A 111 13.25 3.84 -4.88
CA THR A 111 14.15 2.72 -5.19
C THR A 111 14.46 1.91 -3.92
N GLN A 112 14.70 2.60 -2.79
CA GLN A 112 14.92 1.93 -1.50
C GLN A 112 13.68 1.16 -1.03
N ALA A 113 12.49 1.76 -1.16
CA ALA A 113 11.23 1.11 -0.84
C ALA A 113 11.03 -0.16 -1.68
N LEU A 114 11.19 -0.06 -3.00
CA LEU A 114 11.07 -1.22 -3.90
C LEU A 114 12.12 -2.28 -3.57
N SER A 115 13.37 -1.91 -3.33
CA SER A 115 14.43 -2.84 -2.92
C SER A 115 14.14 -3.55 -1.60
N PHE A 116 13.33 -2.96 -0.72
CA PHE A 116 12.90 -3.62 0.50
C PHE A 116 11.83 -4.68 0.22
N PHE A 117 10.86 -4.42 -0.66
CA PHE A 117 9.75 -5.34 -0.93
C PHE A 117 10.05 -6.41 -2.00
N LEU A 118 11.08 -6.21 -2.81
CA LEU A 118 11.51 -7.16 -3.84
C LEU A 118 12.58 -8.11 -3.30
N CYS A 119 12.63 -9.31 -3.85
CA CYS A 119 13.72 -10.26 -3.56
C CYS A 119 14.95 -9.99 -4.44
N GLU A 120 14.72 -9.50 -5.65
CA GLU A 120 15.76 -9.19 -6.64
C GLU A 120 16.35 -7.79 -6.43
N LYS A 121 17.55 -7.60 -6.94
CA LYS A 121 18.20 -6.28 -6.91
C LYS A 121 17.55 -5.37 -7.95
N ILE A 122 17.20 -4.16 -7.53
CA ILE A 122 16.59 -3.13 -8.38
C ILE A 122 17.48 -1.88 -8.43
N ILE A 123 17.61 -1.28 -9.61
CA ILE A 123 18.32 -0.02 -9.83
C ILE A 123 17.46 0.86 -10.74
N TYR A 124 17.41 2.16 -10.47
CA TYR A 124 16.76 3.10 -11.37
C TYR A 124 17.71 3.57 -12.49
N SER A 125 17.23 3.57 -13.73
CA SER A 125 17.93 4.11 -14.90
C SER A 125 17.35 5.49 -15.28
N PRO A 126 18.06 6.60 -15.01
CA PRO A 126 17.58 7.94 -15.39
C PRO A 126 17.52 8.17 -16.90
N GLU A 127 18.31 7.45 -17.68
CA GLU A 127 18.36 7.59 -19.14
C GLU A 127 17.09 7.04 -19.80
N GLU A 128 16.63 5.87 -19.33
CA GLU A 128 15.45 5.19 -19.87
C GLU A 128 14.17 5.54 -19.09
N ASN A 129 14.28 6.20 -17.93
CA ASN A 129 13.18 6.47 -17.00
C ASN A 129 12.46 5.19 -16.54
N GLU A 130 13.24 4.12 -16.33
CA GLU A 130 12.76 2.79 -15.96
C GLU A 130 13.57 2.18 -14.80
N PHE A 131 12.98 1.21 -14.11
CA PHE A 131 13.73 0.39 -13.16
C PHE A 131 14.27 -0.88 -13.81
N LEU A 132 15.52 -1.20 -13.53
CA LEU A 132 16.23 -2.38 -13.98
C LEU A 132 16.27 -3.42 -12.86
N ILE A 133 15.88 -4.65 -13.17
CA ILE A 133 15.92 -5.78 -12.23
C ILE A 133 17.04 -6.74 -12.61
N PHE A 134 17.84 -7.12 -11.62
CA PHE A 134 18.96 -8.04 -11.78
C PHE A 134 18.65 -9.35 -11.06
N GLY A 135 18.83 -10.46 -11.78
CA GLY A 135 18.82 -11.79 -11.18
C GLY A 135 20.01 -11.98 -10.24
N ALA A 136 19.91 -12.95 -9.33
CA ALA A 136 20.88 -13.17 -8.25
C ALA A 136 22.35 -13.24 -8.72
N GLU A 137 22.61 -13.78 -9.92
CA GLU A 137 23.96 -13.97 -10.46
C GLU A 137 24.21 -13.29 -11.81
N SER A 138 23.30 -12.44 -12.28
CA SER A 138 23.45 -11.75 -13.56
C SER A 138 24.03 -10.36 -13.38
N ALA A 139 25.06 -10.04 -14.16
CA ALA A 139 25.55 -8.67 -14.29
C ALA A 139 24.64 -7.81 -15.19
N ASP A 140 23.88 -8.44 -16.09
CA ASP A 140 22.95 -7.79 -16.99
C ASP A 140 21.51 -7.79 -16.43
N PRO A 141 20.71 -6.75 -16.72
CA PRO A 141 19.32 -6.70 -16.28
C PRO A 141 18.51 -7.80 -16.96
N VAL A 142 17.73 -8.53 -16.15
CA VAL A 142 16.87 -9.64 -16.61
C VAL A 142 15.52 -9.11 -17.09
N CYS A 143 15.06 -8.01 -16.50
CA CYS A 143 13.85 -7.32 -16.94
C CYS A 143 13.89 -5.83 -16.60
N THR A 144 12.98 -5.07 -17.20
CA THR A 144 12.74 -3.66 -16.87
C THR A 144 11.30 -3.45 -16.40
N ILE A 145 11.10 -2.41 -15.59
CA ILE A 145 9.81 -2.00 -15.04
C ILE A 145 9.61 -0.53 -15.42
N ASN A 146 8.69 -0.30 -16.35
CA ASN A 146 8.25 1.03 -16.75
C ASN A 146 7.15 1.59 -15.83
N SER A 147 6.74 2.83 -16.09
CA SER A 147 5.71 3.57 -15.34
C SER A 147 4.40 2.77 -15.11
N ARG A 148 3.94 2.02 -16.13
CA ARG A 148 2.72 1.20 -16.03
C ARG A 148 2.94 -0.04 -15.18
N GLN A 149 4.00 -0.80 -15.45
CA GLN A 149 4.34 -2.01 -14.70
C GLN A 149 4.61 -1.71 -13.23
N LEU A 150 5.22 -0.55 -12.94
CA LEU A 150 5.43 -0.06 -11.59
C LEU A 150 4.12 0.10 -10.83
N SER A 151 3.12 0.72 -11.45
CA SER A 151 1.80 0.92 -10.82
C SER A 151 1.12 -0.40 -10.46
N GLU A 152 1.26 -1.43 -11.30
CA GLU A 152 0.75 -2.77 -11.03
C GLU A 152 1.53 -3.44 -9.88
N LEU A 153 2.86 -3.34 -9.90
CA LEU A 153 3.73 -3.88 -8.85
C LEU A 153 3.43 -3.29 -7.48
N GLU A 154 3.22 -1.98 -7.41
CA GLU A 154 2.93 -1.30 -6.15
C GLU A 154 1.57 -1.66 -5.59
N SER A 155 0.57 -1.82 -6.47
CA SER A 155 -0.73 -2.35 -6.07
C SER A 155 -0.60 -3.73 -5.41
N ILE A 156 0.29 -4.58 -5.92
CA ILE A 156 0.60 -5.91 -5.35
C ILE A 156 1.28 -5.75 -3.99
N ILE A 157 2.32 -4.91 -3.89
CA ILE A 157 3.04 -4.66 -2.63
C ILE A 157 2.08 -4.13 -1.56
N LEU A 158 1.24 -3.15 -1.89
CA LEU A 158 0.30 -2.53 -0.95
C LEU A 158 -0.73 -3.56 -0.44
N GLN A 159 -1.25 -4.42 -1.32
CA GLN A 159 -2.13 -5.52 -0.92
C GLN A 159 -1.44 -6.50 0.03
N LEU A 160 -0.20 -6.90 -0.26
CA LEU A 160 0.61 -7.77 0.61
C LEU A 160 0.95 -7.13 1.98
N ASN A 161 0.75 -5.82 2.13
CA ASN A 161 0.94 -5.09 3.39
C ASN A 161 -0.39 -4.66 4.03
N ALA A 162 -1.51 -5.26 3.60
CA ALA A 162 -2.87 -4.95 4.06
C ALA A 162 -3.26 -3.47 3.91
N VAL A 163 -2.63 -2.76 2.97
CA VAL A 163 -2.99 -1.39 2.62
C VAL A 163 -4.05 -1.45 1.52
N SER A 164 -5.27 -1.07 1.87
CA SER A 164 -6.36 -0.97 0.91
C SER A 164 -6.12 0.22 -0.03
N VAL A 165 -5.72 -0.05 -1.27
CA VAL A 165 -5.72 0.95 -2.35
C VAL A 165 -7.15 1.15 -2.91
N ASN A 166 -8.11 0.35 -2.43
CA ASN A 166 -9.45 0.22 -2.99
C ASN A 166 -10.29 1.51 -2.96
N THR A 167 -10.15 2.29 -4.03
CA THR A 167 -11.33 2.77 -4.75
C THR A 167 -11.94 1.59 -5.50
N MET A 168 -13.19 1.27 -5.23
CA MET A 168 -13.91 0.26 -6.02
C MET A 168 -13.97 0.75 -7.47
N ASP A 169 -13.55 -0.03 -8.45
CA ASP A 169 -13.54 0.45 -9.82
C ASP A 169 -14.97 0.58 -10.35
N ALA A 170 -15.34 1.74 -10.90
CA ALA A 170 -16.69 1.94 -11.45
C ALA A 170 -16.96 1.04 -12.67
N ALA A 171 -15.91 0.48 -13.26
CA ALA A 171 -15.96 -0.48 -14.37
C ALA A 171 -16.54 -1.85 -13.96
N ASP A 172 -16.46 -2.23 -12.68
CA ASP A 172 -17.05 -3.48 -12.18
C ASP A 172 -18.58 -3.37 -11.93
N ALA A 173 -19.14 -2.19 -12.18
CA ALA A 173 -20.55 -1.93 -11.99
C ALA A 173 -21.39 -2.55 -13.11
N LYS A 174 -22.21 -3.55 -12.75
CA LYS A 174 -23.16 -4.20 -13.69
C LYS A 174 -24.17 -3.25 -14.35
N ASN A 175 -24.32 -2.01 -13.85
CA ASN A 175 -25.16 -0.98 -14.48
C ASN A 175 -24.73 0.46 -14.09
N LYS A 176 -25.23 1.45 -14.85
CA LYS A 176 -24.93 2.89 -14.65
C LYS A 176 -25.33 3.42 -13.26
N THR A 177 -26.29 2.80 -12.59
CA THR A 177 -26.74 3.19 -11.25
C THR A 177 -25.77 2.69 -10.19
N ALA A 178 -25.29 1.45 -10.31
CA ALA A 178 -24.25 0.87 -9.48
C ALA A 178 -22.92 1.62 -9.67
N ALA A 179 -22.59 2.05 -10.89
CA ALA A 179 -21.40 2.87 -11.16
C ALA A 179 -21.44 4.20 -10.40
N LYS A 180 -22.61 4.88 -10.42
CA LYS A 180 -22.82 6.13 -9.66
C LYS A 180 -22.81 5.92 -8.14
N ILE A 181 -23.24 4.77 -7.64
CA ILE A 181 -23.18 4.42 -6.21
C ILE A 181 -21.72 4.16 -5.80
N ILE A 182 -20.98 3.39 -6.60
CA ILE A 182 -19.54 3.15 -6.43
C ILE A 182 -18.74 4.45 -6.46
N GLU A 183 -19.03 5.33 -7.42
CA GLU A 183 -18.40 6.65 -7.54
C GLU A 183 -18.68 7.53 -6.30
N LYS A 184 -19.92 7.53 -5.80
CA LYS A 184 -20.28 8.23 -4.55
C LYS A 184 -19.62 7.63 -3.32
N LEU A 185 -19.48 6.31 -3.24
CA LEU A 185 -18.80 5.61 -2.15
C LEU A 185 -17.30 5.92 -2.15
N ASN A 186 -16.65 5.90 -3.31
CA ASN A 186 -15.25 6.29 -3.47
C ASN A 186 -15.02 7.77 -3.12
N LYS A 187 -15.92 8.66 -3.57
CA LYS A 187 -15.86 10.09 -3.20
C LYS A 187 -16.01 10.28 -1.69
N ARG A 188 -16.87 9.51 -1.02
CA ARG A 188 -17.03 9.52 0.44
C ARG A 188 -15.81 8.95 1.18
N LYS A 189 -15.19 7.87 0.69
CA LYS A 189 -13.94 7.31 1.26
C LYS A 189 -12.79 8.32 1.15
N LYS A 190 -12.55 8.84 -0.05
CA LYS A 190 -11.53 9.89 -0.31
C LYS A 190 -11.75 11.16 0.53
N ALA A 191 -13.01 11.54 0.80
CA ALA A 191 -13.32 12.68 1.66
C ALA A 191 -13.11 12.39 3.16
N LYS A 192 -13.27 11.13 3.59
CA LYS A 192 -13.01 10.69 4.97
C LYS A 192 -11.50 10.59 5.26
N GLU A 193 -10.73 10.11 4.28
CA GLU A 193 -9.27 9.95 4.38
C GLU A 193 -8.52 11.29 4.35
N LYS A 194 -8.99 12.29 3.59
CA LYS A 194 -8.35 13.61 3.48
C LYS A 194 -8.34 14.46 4.76
N GLY A 195 -9.02 14.04 5.83
CA GLY A 195 -9.10 14.81 7.09
C GLY A 195 -9.06 13.98 8.37
N ALA A 196 -8.95 12.64 8.30
CA ALA A 196 -8.84 11.81 9.48
C ALA A 196 -7.37 11.76 9.92
N LYS A 197 -7.07 12.24 11.13
CA LYS A 197 -5.80 11.89 11.77
C LYS A 197 -5.78 10.36 11.94
N PRO A 198 -4.63 9.69 11.69
CA PRO A 198 -4.51 8.27 12.00
C PRO A 198 -4.88 8.06 13.47
N ASP A 199 -5.79 7.11 13.72
CA ASP A 199 -6.18 6.77 15.09
C ASP A 199 -5.00 6.04 15.73
N PRO A 200 -4.36 6.59 16.79
CA PRO A 200 -3.23 5.94 17.44
C PRO A 200 -3.54 4.51 17.91
N LYS A 201 -4.83 4.19 18.13
CA LYS A 201 -5.29 2.85 18.52
C LYS A 201 -5.16 1.81 17.41
N LEU A 202 -5.11 2.23 16.15
CA LEU A 202 -5.02 1.33 14.99
C LEU A 202 -3.60 1.30 14.40
N GLU A 203 -2.63 1.93 15.07
CA GLU A 203 -1.23 1.83 14.68
C GLU A 203 -0.69 0.43 14.93
N LEU A 204 0.21 -0.01 14.05
CA LEU A 204 0.77 -1.35 14.05
C LEU A 204 1.39 -1.76 15.42
N PRO A 205 2.13 -0.90 16.14
CA PRO A 205 2.63 -1.23 17.48
C PRO A 205 1.52 -1.55 18.49
N ASN A 206 0.40 -0.82 18.45
CA ASN A 206 -0.73 -1.08 19.33
C ASN A 206 -1.44 -2.39 18.96
N ILE A 207 -1.58 -2.68 17.67
CA ILE A 207 -2.12 -3.94 17.17
C ILE A 207 -1.25 -5.13 17.62
N ILE A 208 0.08 -5.02 17.48
CA ILE A 208 1.05 -6.02 17.94
C ILE A 208 0.84 -6.31 19.43
N SER A 209 0.74 -5.25 20.25
CA SER A 209 0.48 -5.38 21.68
C SER A 209 -0.86 -6.07 21.97
N ALA A 210 -1.92 -5.69 21.27
CA ALA A 210 -3.26 -6.25 21.48
C ALA A 210 -3.33 -7.74 21.14
N ILE A 211 -2.78 -8.15 19.99
CA ILE A 211 -2.75 -9.57 19.59
C ILE A 211 -1.91 -10.37 20.58
N SER A 212 -0.72 -9.88 20.92
CA SER A 212 0.23 -10.58 21.80
C SER A 212 -0.31 -10.80 23.22
N ALA A 213 -1.21 -9.93 23.69
CA ALA A 213 -1.82 -10.04 25.02
C ALA A 213 -3.05 -10.96 25.05
N CYS A 214 -3.77 -11.09 23.94
CA CYS A 214 -5.08 -11.75 23.90
C CYS A 214 -5.06 -13.12 23.20
N HIS A 215 -4.14 -13.34 22.26
CA HIS A 215 -4.11 -14.59 21.51
C HIS A 215 -3.48 -15.73 22.33
N SER A 216 -4.07 -16.94 22.25
CA SER A 216 -3.64 -18.08 23.07
C SER A 216 -2.25 -18.61 22.73
N SER A 217 -1.79 -18.43 21.49
CA SER A 217 -0.54 -19.00 20.97
C SER A 217 0.40 -17.97 20.33
N ILE A 218 -0.05 -16.73 20.14
CA ILE A 218 0.74 -15.65 19.56
C ILE A 218 1.02 -14.68 20.69
N ASN A 219 2.29 -14.39 20.90
CA ASN A 219 2.78 -13.58 21.99
C ASN A 219 3.93 -12.70 21.49
N ILE A 220 4.44 -11.84 22.36
CA ILE A 220 5.44 -10.85 22.00
C ILE A 220 6.76 -11.47 21.51
N LEU A 221 7.02 -12.75 21.76
CA LEU A 221 8.26 -13.41 21.31
C LEU A 221 8.15 -13.92 19.86
N ASN A 222 6.98 -14.43 19.45
CA ASN A 222 6.79 -15.07 18.15
C ASN A 222 6.04 -14.20 17.12
N ILE A 223 5.34 -13.13 17.54
CA ILE A 223 4.63 -12.25 16.63
C ILE A 223 5.55 -11.61 15.58
N TRP A 224 6.83 -11.46 15.90
CA TRP A 224 7.84 -10.85 15.03
C TRP A 224 8.09 -11.63 13.74
N ASP A 225 7.79 -12.93 13.73
CA ASP A 225 7.99 -13.81 12.57
C ASP A 225 6.79 -13.80 11.61
N LEU A 226 5.71 -13.11 11.98
CA LEU A 226 4.53 -12.95 11.11
C LEU A 226 4.73 -11.81 10.12
N THR A 227 4.15 -11.98 8.93
CA THR A 227 4.07 -10.91 7.93
C THR A 227 3.09 -9.83 8.37
N VAL A 228 3.25 -8.61 7.84
CA VAL A 228 2.33 -7.50 8.14
C VAL A 228 0.89 -7.89 7.82
N TYR A 229 0.64 -8.55 6.69
CA TYR A 229 -0.71 -8.98 6.33
C TYR A 229 -1.29 -9.96 7.35
N GLN A 230 -0.51 -10.96 7.77
CA GLN A 230 -0.93 -11.94 8.78
C GLN A 230 -1.29 -11.27 10.11
N VAL A 231 -0.55 -10.25 10.53
CA VAL A 231 -0.83 -9.49 11.76
C VAL A 231 -2.18 -8.78 11.65
N TYR A 232 -2.44 -8.09 10.54
CA TYR A 232 -3.73 -7.42 10.31
C TYR A 232 -4.90 -8.40 10.18
N ASP A 233 -4.71 -9.54 9.50
CA ASP A 233 -5.71 -10.60 9.40
C ASP A 233 -6.06 -11.15 10.80
N LEU A 234 -5.06 -11.50 11.60
CA LEU A 234 -5.27 -11.98 12.97
C LEU A 234 -6.00 -10.95 13.83
N PHE A 235 -5.64 -9.67 13.73
CA PHE A 235 -6.32 -8.60 14.45
C PHE A 235 -7.80 -8.49 14.06
N ALA A 236 -8.10 -8.57 12.76
CA ALA A 236 -9.46 -8.49 12.27
C ALA A 236 -10.28 -9.74 12.67
N ARG A 237 -9.69 -10.94 12.64
CA ARG A 237 -10.32 -12.19 13.15
C ARG A 237 -10.62 -12.08 14.64
N MET A 238 -9.69 -11.56 15.42
CA MET A 238 -9.87 -11.37 16.86
C MET A 238 -11.02 -10.41 17.16
N GLN A 239 -11.12 -9.29 16.44
CA GLN A 239 -12.24 -8.35 16.56
C GLN A 239 -13.58 -9.01 16.20
N GLN A 240 -13.61 -9.74 15.08
CA GLN A 240 -14.82 -10.43 14.63
C GLN A 240 -15.28 -11.49 15.63
N ASN A 241 -14.37 -12.30 16.18
CA ASN A 241 -14.68 -13.28 17.22
C ASN A 241 -15.21 -12.61 18.49
N THR A 242 -14.60 -11.50 18.91
CA THR A 242 -15.08 -10.74 20.08
C THR A 242 -16.50 -10.24 19.87
N ILE A 243 -16.80 -9.66 18.71
CA ILE A 243 -18.16 -9.21 18.36
C ILE A 243 -19.12 -10.40 18.32
N PHE A 244 -18.71 -11.50 17.70
CA PHE A 244 -19.52 -12.71 17.57
C PHE A 244 -19.86 -13.31 18.94
N ASP A 245 -18.93 -13.32 19.90
CA ASP A 245 -19.19 -13.81 21.25
C ASP A 245 -20.16 -12.90 22.02
N VAL A 246 -20.06 -11.58 21.88
CA VAL A 246 -21.05 -10.63 22.41
C VAL A 246 -22.44 -10.91 21.82
N LEU A 247 -22.50 -11.16 20.50
CA LEU A 247 -23.75 -11.49 19.80
C LEU A 247 -24.33 -12.83 20.27
N LYS A 248 -23.50 -13.87 20.46
CA LYS A 248 -23.93 -15.16 21.04
C LYS A 248 -24.53 -14.98 22.43
N MET A 249 -23.88 -14.20 23.30
CA MET A 249 -24.38 -13.93 24.65
C MET A 249 -25.75 -13.24 24.62
N SER A 250 -25.92 -12.27 23.71
CA SER A 250 -27.20 -11.59 23.50
C SER A 250 -28.29 -12.57 23.02
N VAL A 251 -27.98 -13.43 22.04
CA VAL A 251 -28.90 -14.46 21.55
C VAL A 251 -29.24 -15.48 22.64
N ALA A 252 -28.29 -15.88 23.48
CA ALA A 252 -28.55 -16.79 24.59
C ALA A 252 -29.52 -16.19 25.62
N ALA A 253 -29.41 -14.87 25.89
CA ALA A 253 -30.27 -14.18 26.84
C ALA A 253 -31.67 -13.85 26.28
N TRP A 254 -31.77 -13.46 25.01
CA TRP A 254 -32.98 -12.85 24.44
C TRP A 254 -33.58 -13.61 23.24
N GLY A 255 -32.91 -14.64 22.76
CA GLY A 255 -33.25 -15.39 21.55
C GLY A 255 -32.90 -14.65 20.25
N ASN A 256 -32.82 -15.38 19.13
CA ASN A 256 -32.50 -14.81 17.81
C ASN A 256 -33.76 -14.46 16.99
N LYS A 257 -34.75 -13.80 17.61
CA LYS A 257 -36.06 -13.56 16.97
C LYS A 257 -35.98 -12.66 15.72
N ASP A 258 -34.95 -11.82 15.63
CA ASP A 258 -34.76 -10.86 14.53
C ASP A 258 -33.74 -11.35 13.46
N ASN A 259 -33.24 -12.59 13.53
CA ASN A 259 -32.12 -13.06 12.70
C ASN A 259 -30.91 -12.10 12.68
N LYS A 260 -30.65 -11.43 13.82
CA LYS A 260 -29.57 -10.44 13.95
C LYS A 260 -28.17 -11.06 13.98
N VAL A 261 -28.08 -12.37 14.21
CA VAL A 261 -26.82 -13.11 14.22
C VAL A 261 -26.78 -14.06 13.05
N ASP A 262 -25.83 -13.82 12.16
CA ASP A 262 -25.45 -14.75 11.11
C ASP A 262 -24.27 -15.59 11.60
N PHE A 263 -24.56 -16.88 11.85
CA PHE A 263 -23.58 -17.85 12.32
C PHE A 263 -22.59 -18.28 11.24
N THR A 264 -22.67 -17.75 10.03
CA THR A 264 -21.67 -17.98 8.98
C THR A 264 -20.55 -16.94 8.98
N GLN A 265 -20.75 -15.81 9.69
CA GLN A 265 -19.77 -14.72 9.74
C GLN A 265 -18.38 -15.18 10.15
N TRP A 266 -18.26 -16.13 11.09
CA TRP A 266 -16.96 -16.56 11.62
C TRP A 266 -16.03 -17.24 10.58
N PHE A 267 -16.53 -17.66 9.41
CA PHE A 267 -15.71 -18.20 8.31
C PHE A 267 -15.71 -17.32 7.05
N GLU A 268 -16.29 -16.12 7.10
CA GLU A 268 -16.17 -15.18 6.00
C GLU A 268 -14.71 -14.72 5.85
N CYS A 269 -14.23 -14.60 4.61
CA CYS A 269 -12.90 -14.06 4.35
C CYS A 269 -12.85 -12.60 4.78
N ILE A 270 -11.78 -12.23 5.48
CA ILE A 270 -11.51 -10.84 5.82
C ILE A 270 -11.04 -10.15 4.55
N LYS A 271 -11.92 -9.34 3.96
CA LYS A 271 -11.59 -8.52 2.80
C LYS A 271 -11.07 -7.16 3.31
N PRO A 272 -9.85 -6.74 2.93
CA PRO A 272 -9.38 -5.38 3.20
C PRO A 272 -10.20 -4.32 2.44
#